data_AF-A0A0F9RST6-F1
#
_entry.id   AF-A0A0F9RST6-F1
#
_cell.length_a   1.000
_cell.length_b   1.000
_cell.length_c   1.000
_cell.angle_alpha   90.00
_cell.angle_beta   90.00
_cell.angle_gamma   90.00
#
_symmetry.space_group_name_H-M   'P 1'
#
loop_
_entity.id
_entity.type
_entity.pdbx_description
1 polymer ?
#
loop_
_entity_poly.entity_id
_entity_poly.type
_entity_poly.pdbx_seq_one_letter_code
_entity_poly.pdbx_strand_id
1 'polypeptide(L)'
;MMDTEVKAALHTFNDLRVGGKIAQMARAKTGHKCDDCGLPIEKGTDYYCVYIGGAGLGDTKFPDRVHQECINAYLNLGGKRCP
;
A
#
# COMPACT_ATOMS: atom_id res chain seq x y z
N MET A 1 -2.81 -19.80 3.89
CA MET A 1 -3.02 -19.47 5.32
C MET A 1 -2.44 -18.10 5.71
N MET A 2 -1.83 -17.33 4.78
CA MET A 2 -1.31 -15.96 5.06
C MET A 2 -2.35 -14.83 4.96
N ASP A 3 -3.47 -15.02 4.25
CA ASP A 3 -4.50 -13.96 4.09
C ASP A 3 -5.12 -13.50 5.42
N THR A 4 -5.21 -14.39 6.41
CA THR A 4 -5.77 -14.08 7.73
C THR A 4 -4.80 -13.25 8.57
N GLU A 5 -3.50 -13.53 8.49
CA GLU A 5 -2.46 -12.79 9.24
C GLU A 5 -2.31 -11.37 8.70
N VAL A 6 -2.36 -11.20 7.38
CA VAL A 6 -2.35 -9.90 6.72
C VAL A 6 -3.59 -9.09 7.11
N LYS A 7 -4.80 -9.69 7.08
CA LYS A 7 -6.05 -9.02 7.52
C LYS A 7 -6.05 -8.65 9.00
N ALA A 8 -5.52 -9.50 9.87
CA ALA A 8 -5.46 -9.25 11.32
C ALA A 8 -4.47 -8.13 11.67
N ALA A 9 -3.31 -8.10 10.98
CA ALA A 9 -2.35 -7.00 11.09
C ALA A 9 -2.94 -5.68 10.56
N LEU A 10 -3.72 -5.74 9.48
CA LEU A 10 -4.40 -4.57 8.89
C LEU A 10 -5.35 -3.86 9.85
N HIS A 11 -6.04 -4.61 10.72
CA HIS A 11 -6.99 -4.08 11.69
C HIS A 11 -6.32 -3.60 13.00
N THR A 12 -5.10 -4.06 13.29
CA THR A 12 -4.46 -3.87 14.60
C THR A 12 -3.27 -2.92 14.53
N PHE A 13 -2.59 -2.84 13.39
CA PHE A 13 -1.43 -2.00 13.18
C PHE A 13 -1.68 -1.07 12.00
N ASN A 14 -1.46 0.23 12.23
CA ASN A 14 -1.41 1.23 11.15
C ASN A 14 -0.25 0.99 10.17
N ASP A 15 0.60 -0.02 10.41
CA ASP A 15 1.80 -0.38 9.65
C ASP A 15 1.81 -1.89 9.35
N LEU A 16 1.69 -2.27 8.08
CA LEU A 16 1.80 -3.66 7.62
C LEU A 16 3.18 -3.88 6.98
N ARG A 17 3.97 -4.83 7.50
CA ARG A 17 5.32 -5.13 7.00
C ARG A 17 5.37 -6.45 6.23
N VAL A 18 5.57 -6.40 4.91
CA VAL A 18 5.64 -7.60 4.06
C VAL A 18 6.81 -7.47 3.09
N GLY A 19 7.75 -8.43 3.12
CA GLY A 19 8.84 -8.51 2.13
C GLY A 19 9.71 -7.26 2.02
N GLY A 20 9.94 -6.55 3.13
CA GLY A 20 10.67 -5.26 3.14
C GLY A 20 9.81 -4.04 2.84
N LYS A 21 8.52 -4.20 2.52
CA LYS A 21 7.57 -3.09 2.32
C LYS A 21 6.83 -2.76 3.62
N ILE A 22 6.54 -1.49 3.85
CA ILE A 22 5.74 -0.99 4.98
C ILE A 22 4.53 -0.27 4.41
N ALA A 23 3.32 -0.77 4.65
CA ALA A 23 2.09 -0.10 4.24
C ALA A 23 1.43 0.63 5.41
N GLN A 24 1.20 1.93 5.25
CA GLN A 24 0.55 2.81 6.22
C GLN A 24 -0.80 3.29 5.72
N MET A 25 -1.85 3.18 6.53
CA MET A 25 -3.15 3.72 6.15
C MET A 25 -3.16 5.25 6.26
N ALA A 26 -3.70 5.91 5.24
CA ALA A 26 -3.87 7.35 5.18
C ALA A 26 -5.21 7.73 4.52
N ARG A 27 -5.75 8.90 4.91
CA ARG A 27 -6.93 9.48 4.29
C ARG A 27 -6.52 10.43 3.17
N ALA A 28 -7.07 10.26 1.97
CA ALA A 28 -6.77 11.10 0.81
C ALA A 28 -7.29 12.53 1.02
N LYS A 29 -6.37 13.51 1.12
CA LYS A 29 -6.73 14.94 1.19
C LYS A 29 -6.97 15.55 -0.20
N THR A 30 -6.38 14.93 -1.22
CA THR A 30 -6.52 15.26 -2.64
C THR A 30 -6.66 13.98 -3.46
N GLY A 31 -7.03 14.09 -4.74
CA GLY A 31 -7.07 12.94 -5.62
C GLY A 31 -5.68 12.34 -5.83
N HIS A 32 -5.57 11.02 -5.72
CA HIS A 32 -4.35 10.28 -6.02
C HIS A 32 -4.62 9.24 -7.10
N LYS A 33 -3.57 8.63 -7.64
CA LYS A 33 -3.66 7.48 -8.53
C LYS A 33 -3.17 6.27 -7.77
N CYS A 34 -3.87 5.16 -7.88
CA CYS A 34 -3.42 3.89 -7.33
C CYS A 34 -2.29 3.31 -8.17
N ASP A 35 -1.18 2.96 -7.54
CA ASP A 35 0.01 2.39 -8.19
C ASP A 35 -0.18 0.93 -8.59
N ASP A 36 -1.18 0.24 -8.03
CA ASP A 36 -1.56 -1.12 -8.40
C ASP A 36 -2.50 -1.17 -9.62
N CYS A 37 -3.73 -0.65 -9.47
CA CYS A 37 -4.76 -0.76 -10.50
C CYS A 37 -4.81 0.44 -11.47
N GLY A 38 -4.10 1.53 -11.17
CA GLY A 38 -4.10 2.74 -11.99
C GLY A 38 -5.34 3.62 -11.88
N LEU A 39 -6.36 3.21 -11.13
CA LEU A 39 -7.60 3.98 -10.93
C LEU A 39 -7.40 5.11 -9.91
N PRO A 40 -8.24 6.16 -9.94
CA PRO A 40 -8.15 7.25 -8.98
C PRO A 40 -8.52 6.80 -7.56
N ILE A 41 -7.80 7.35 -6.58
CA ILE A 41 -8.17 7.35 -5.16
C ILE A 41 -8.84 8.70 -4.92
N GLU A 42 -10.14 8.67 -4.62
CA GLU A 42 -10.92 9.87 -4.41
C GLU A 42 -10.56 10.59 -3.12
N LYS A 43 -10.79 11.92 -3.10
CA LYS A 43 -10.62 12.72 -1.89
C LYS A 43 -11.59 12.24 -0.82
N GLY A 44 -11.08 12.02 0.38
CA GLY A 44 -11.87 11.49 1.48
C GLY A 44 -12.03 9.97 1.41
N THR A 45 -11.22 9.26 0.63
CA THR A 45 -11.14 7.80 0.69
C THR A 45 -9.89 7.40 1.45
N ASP A 46 -9.96 6.30 2.19
CA ASP A 46 -8.79 5.71 2.85
C ASP A 46 -8.00 4.87 1.86
N TYR A 47 -6.68 4.95 1.94
CA TYR A 47 -5.75 4.23 1.08
C TYR A 47 -4.49 3.88 1.86
N TYR A 48 -3.61 3.07 1.27
CA TYR A 48 -2.32 2.71 1.84
C TYR A 48 -1.18 3.43 1.14
N CYS A 49 -0.31 4.05 1.93
CA CYS A 49 1.02 4.49 1.55
C CYS A 49 2.00 3.33 1.75
N VAL A 50 2.55 2.78 0.69
CA VAL A 50 3.52 1.68 0.75
C VAL A 50 4.93 2.23 0.55
N TYR A 51 5.78 2.02 1.55
CA TYR A 51 7.19 2.40 1.57
C TYR A 51 8.04 1.14 1.35
N ILE A 52 8.99 1.16 0.41
CA ILE A 52 9.87 0.01 0.16
C ILE A 52 11.17 0.23 0.95
N GLY A 53 11.41 -0.63 1.95
CA GLY A 53 12.62 -0.63 2.77
C GLY A 53 13.71 -1.46 2.12
N GLY A 54 14.41 -0.88 1.14
CA GLY A 54 15.57 -1.51 0.50
C GLY A 54 16.51 -0.47 -0.11
N ALA A 55 17.67 -0.27 0.51
CA ALA A 55 18.81 0.47 -0.02
C ALA A 55 18.57 1.96 -0.39
N GLY A 56 18.45 2.82 0.63
CA GLY A 56 18.72 4.26 0.51
C GLY A 56 17.62 5.15 1.06
N LEU A 57 18.02 6.32 1.58
CA LEU A 57 17.15 7.36 2.16
C LEU A 57 16.19 8.02 1.15
N GLY A 58 15.99 7.43 -0.03
CA GLY A 58 15.20 7.97 -1.14
C GLY A 58 13.73 7.52 -1.15
N ASP A 59 13.45 6.25 -0.80
CA ASP A 59 12.10 5.66 -0.93
C ASP A 59 11.11 6.10 0.16
N THR A 60 11.57 6.82 1.18
CA THR A 60 10.69 7.47 2.16
C THR A 60 10.06 8.77 1.65
N LYS A 61 10.57 9.36 0.56
CA LYS A 61 10.03 10.62 0.03
C LYS A 61 8.78 10.46 -0.83
N PHE A 62 8.58 9.31 -1.47
CA PHE A 62 7.47 9.08 -2.38
C PHE A 62 6.90 7.66 -2.19
N PRO A 63 5.99 7.46 -1.21
CA PRO A 63 5.32 6.18 -1.07
C PRO A 63 4.42 5.90 -2.28
N ASP A 64 4.32 4.62 -2.63
CA ASP A 64 3.28 4.13 -3.53
C ASP A 64 1.94 4.25 -2.84
N ARG A 65 0.90 4.59 -3.59
CA ARG A 65 -0.45 4.83 -3.07
C ARG A 65 -1.33 3.74 -3.61
N VAL A 66 -1.96 2.98 -2.73
CA VAL A 66 -2.68 1.76 -3.11
C VAL A 66 -4.05 1.77 -2.46
N HIS A 67 -5.10 1.44 -3.21
CA HIS A 67 -6.45 1.28 -2.62
C HIS A 67 -6.44 0.21 -1.52
N GLN A 68 -7.39 0.30 -0.60
CA GLN A 68 -7.56 -0.72 0.43
C GLN A 68 -7.83 -2.10 -0.19
N GLU A 69 -8.62 -2.18 -1.27
CA GLU A 69 -8.85 -3.45 -1.97
C GLU A 69 -7.60 -4.01 -2.68
N CYS A 70 -6.68 -3.14 -3.09
CA CYS A 70 -5.49 -3.51 -3.85
C CYS A 70 -4.29 -3.92 -2.96
N ILE A 71 -4.30 -3.58 -1.67
CA ILE A 71 -3.11 -3.69 -0.82
C ILE A 71 -2.60 -5.13 -0.68
N ASN A 72 -3.51 -6.10 -0.56
CA ASN A 72 -3.11 -7.50 -0.42
C ASN A 72 -2.41 -8.01 -1.69
N ALA A 73 -2.94 -7.68 -2.87
CA ALA A 73 -2.32 -8.02 -4.15
C ALA A 73 -0.97 -7.31 -4.30
N TYR A 74 -0.91 -6.02 -3.98
CA TYR A 74 0.29 -5.20 -4.12
C TYR A 74 1.46 -5.71 -3.26
N LEU A 75 1.18 -6.09 -2.02
CA LEU A 75 2.20 -6.59 -1.08
C LEU A 75 2.68 -8.00 -1.44
N ASN A 76 1.79 -8.87 -1.91
CA ASN A 76 2.14 -10.25 -2.25
C ASN A 76 2.77 -10.40 -3.66
N LEU A 77 2.35 -9.59 -4.63
CA LEU A 77 2.71 -9.77 -6.04
C LEU A 77 3.71 -8.74 -6.57
N GLY A 78 4.13 -7.78 -5.74
CA GLY A 78 5.24 -6.89 -6.07
C GLY A 78 4.84 -5.52 -6.62
N GLY A 79 3.57 -5.27 -6.95
CA GLY A 79 3.14 -4.05 -7.62
C GLY A 79 3.50 -4.08 -9.11
N LYS A 80 2.48 -3.97 -9.96
CA LYS A 80 2.49 -4.16 -11.42
C LYS A 80 2.93 -5.54 -11.91
N ARG A 81 1.95 -6.43 -12.11
CA ARG A 81 1.86 -7.14 -13.39
C ARG A 81 0.90 -6.36 -14.29
N CYS A 82 1.40 -5.36 -15.01
CA CYS A 82 0.79 -5.07 -16.30
C CYS A 82 1.24 -6.20 -17.26
N PRO A 83 0.34 -6.85 -18.01
CA PRO A 83 0.74 -7.68 -19.14
C PRO A 83 1.50 -6.88 -20.20
#